data_AF-A0A382NVR2-F1
#
_entry.id   AF-A0A382NVR2-F1
#
_cell.length_a   1.000
_cell.length_b   1.000
_cell.length_c   1.000
_cell.angle_alpha   90.00
_cell.angle_beta   90.00
_cell.angle_gamma   90.00
#
_symmetry.space_group_name_H-M   'P 1'
#
loop_
_entity.id
_entity.type
_entity.pdbx_description
1 polymer ?
#
loop_
_entity_poly.entity_id
_entity_poly.type
_entity_poly.pdbx_seq_one_letter_code
_entity_poly.pdbx_strand_id
1 'polypeptide(L)'
;MTRDAAIAQVTEHFDNGAFFDDLARRVAIASTAQVKAFRPQLDRYLTEEMIPALESLGFRATIHQNSDPRGGPFLLAERLENPNLPTLFSYGHGDVVRGFEG
;
A
#
# COMPACT_ATOMS: atom_id res chain seq x y z
N MET A 1 18.62 6.34 12.97
CA MET A 1 18.30 4.90 13.17
C MET A 1 19.42 4.09 12.54
N THR A 2 19.91 3.04 13.20
CA THR A 2 20.91 2.13 12.61
C THR A 2 20.22 1.03 11.81
N ARG A 3 20.97 0.33 10.94
CA ARG A 3 20.44 -0.83 10.20
C ARG A 3 19.87 -1.89 11.16
N ASP A 4 20.59 -2.22 12.22
CA ASP A 4 20.17 -3.27 13.15
C ASP A 4 18.94 -2.86 13.96
N ALA A 5 18.80 -1.57 14.29
CA ALA A 5 17.57 -1.05 14.91
C ALA A 5 16.36 -1.17 13.98
N ALA A 6 16.52 -0.89 12.68
CA ALA A 6 15.44 -1.05 11.71
C ALA A 6 15.01 -2.52 11.54
N ILE A 7 15.98 -3.46 11.53
CA ILE A 7 15.70 -4.90 11.49
C ILE A 7 14.99 -5.36 12.76
N ALA A 8 15.47 -4.94 13.93
CA ALA A 8 14.83 -5.30 15.20
C ALA A 8 13.37 -4.82 15.26
N GLN A 9 13.12 -3.58 14.82
CA GLN A 9 11.78 -3.00 14.82
C GLN A 9 10.80 -3.76 13.89
N VAL A 10 11.23 -4.13 12.68
CA VAL A 10 10.35 -4.87 11.76
C VAL A 10 10.11 -6.31 12.22
N THR A 11 11.10 -6.95 12.83
CA THR A 11 10.94 -8.29 13.43
C THR A 11 9.96 -8.25 14.59
N GLU A 12 10.09 -7.29 15.50
CA GLU A 12 9.15 -7.14 16.62
C GLU A 12 7.72 -6.87 16.14
N HIS A 13 7.54 -5.99 15.15
CA HIS A 13 6.22 -5.73 14.56
C HIS A 13 5.59 -6.97 13.90
N PHE A 14 6.41 -7.86 13.35
CA PHE A 14 5.95 -9.13 12.81
C PHE A 14 5.56 -10.11 13.92
N ASP A 15 6.42 -10.27 14.93
CA ASP A 15 6.27 -11.28 15.98
C ASP A 15 5.18 -10.93 17.02
N ASN A 16 4.91 -9.65 17.24
CA ASN A 16 3.94 -9.21 18.24
C ASN A 16 2.48 -9.20 17.75
N GLY A 17 2.22 -9.59 16.50
CA GLY A 17 0.89 -9.66 15.90
C GLY A 17 0.42 -8.39 15.20
N ALA A 18 1.09 -7.25 15.37
CA ALA A 18 0.71 -6.00 14.71
C ALA A 18 0.72 -6.13 13.17
N PHE A 19 1.68 -6.87 12.61
CA PHE A 19 1.68 -7.18 11.18
C PHE A 19 0.41 -7.93 10.74
N PHE A 20 -0.08 -8.88 11.55
CA PHE A 20 -1.30 -9.61 11.24
C PHE A 20 -2.54 -8.72 11.32
N ASP A 21 -2.60 -7.81 12.30
CA ASP A 21 -3.68 -6.83 12.38
C ASP A 21 -3.70 -5.93 11.14
N ASP A 22 -2.53 -5.47 10.69
CA ASP A 22 -2.36 -4.67 9.48
C ASP A 22 -2.78 -5.41 8.22
N LEU A 23 -2.33 -6.66 8.10
CA LEU A 23 -2.69 -7.52 6.97
C LEU A 23 -4.19 -7.82 6.96
N ALA A 24 -4.79 -8.10 8.12
CA ALA A 24 -6.21 -8.43 8.23
C ALA A 24 -7.11 -7.26 7.78
N ARG A 25 -6.79 -6.03 8.19
CA ARG A 25 -7.55 -4.84 7.73
C ARG A 25 -7.45 -4.65 6.22
N ARG A 26 -6.24 -4.81 5.66
CA ARG A 26 -6.00 -4.69 4.22
C ARG A 26 -6.72 -5.76 3.41
N VAL A 27 -6.67 -7.02 3.86
CA VAL A 27 -7.34 -8.16 3.20
C VAL A 27 -8.87 -8.07 3.28
N ALA A 28 -9.42 -7.42 4.31
CA ALA A 28 -10.86 -7.20 4.44
C ALA A 28 -11.43 -6.25 3.37
N ILE A 29 -10.60 -5.51 2.64
CA ILE A 29 -11.01 -4.65 1.53
C ILE A 29 -11.04 -5.49 0.25
N ALA A 30 -12.24 -5.70 -0.30
CA ALA A 30 -12.45 -6.45 -1.53
C ALA A 30 -12.02 -5.66 -2.79
N SER A 31 -10.72 -5.38 -2.92
CA SER A 31 -10.10 -4.54 -3.95
C SER A 31 -10.00 -5.22 -5.32
N THR A 32 -11.04 -5.91 -5.80
CA THR A 32 -10.95 -6.60 -7.10
C THR A 32 -11.08 -5.63 -8.28
N ALA A 33 -10.04 -5.54 -9.12
CA ALA A 33 -10.05 -4.68 -10.30
C ALA A 33 -10.88 -5.24 -11.47
N GLN A 34 -11.21 -6.53 -11.45
CA GLN A 34 -11.92 -7.23 -12.53
C GLN A 34 -13.44 -7.01 -12.52
N VAL A 35 -13.99 -6.38 -11.50
CA VAL A 35 -15.43 -6.18 -11.31
C VAL A 35 -15.71 -4.71 -11.05
N LYS A 36 -16.42 -4.06 -11.98
CA LYS A 36 -16.67 -2.61 -11.93
C LYS A 36 -17.31 -2.13 -10.62
N ALA A 37 -18.17 -2.95 -10.01
CA ALA A 37 -18.84 -2.64 -8.75
C ALA A 37 -17.87 -2.47 -7.56
N PHE A 38 -16.68 -3.06 -7.63
CA PHE A 38 -15.67 -2.99 -6.58
C PHE A 38 -14.65 -1.87 -6.77
N ARG A 39 -14.79 -1.04 -7.82
CA ARG A 39 -13.91 0.13 -8.01
C ARG A 39 -13.82 1.05 -6.80
N PRO A 40 -14.92 1.37 -6.08
CA PRO A 40 -14.81 2.15 -4.85
C PRO A 40 -13.93 1.49 -3.78
N GLN A 41 -13.79 0.16 -3.79
CA GLN A 41 -12.88 -0.53 -2.86
C GLN A 41 -11.40 -0.37 -3.26
N LEU A 42 -11.09 -0.18 -4.54
CA LEU A 42 -9.73 0.19 -4.98
C LEU A 42 -9.36 1.56 -4.42
N ASP A 43 -10.25 2.54 -4.57
CA ASP A 43 -10.04 3.89 -4.02
C ASP A 43 -9.90 3.82 -2.50
N ARG A 44 -10.80 3.08 -1.83
CA ARG A 44 -10.76 2.86 -0.38
C ARG A 44 -9.44 2.28 0.10
N TYR A 45 -8.93 1.24 -0.58
CA TYR A 45 -7.64 0.63 -0.25
C TYR A 45 -6.50 1.67 -0.32
N LEU A 46 -6.51 2.53 -1.34
CA LEU A 46 -5.50 3.57 -1.47
C LEU A 46 -5.64 4.64 -0.38
N THR A 47 -6.85 5.15 -0.14
CA THR A 47 -7.08 6.31 0.73
C THR A 47 -7.10 5.97 2.22
N GLU A 48 -7.66 4.82 2.59
CA GLU A 48 -7.85 4.44 4.00
C GLU A 48 -6.68 3.60 4.54
N GLU A 49 -6.01 2.80 3.71
CA GLU A 49 -4.91 1.92 4.17
C GLU A 49 -3.53 2.40 3.70
N MET A 50 -3.34 2.61 2.39
CA MET A 50 -1.99 2.84 1.86
C MET A 50 -1.46 4.24 2.11
N ILE A 51 -2.26 5.29 1.86
CA ILE A 51 -1.83 6.69 2.09
C ILE A 51 -1.42 6.91 3.55
N PRO A 52 -2.25 6.59 4.56
CA PRO A 52 -1.88 6.86 5.95
C PRO A 52 -0.61 6.10 6.38
N ALA A 53 -0.46 4.85 5.94
CA ALA A 53 0.73 4.05 6.24
C ALA A 53 2.00 4.68 5.64
N LEU A 54 1.95 5.15 4.40
CA LEU A 54 3.09 5.78 3.73
C LEU A 54 3.41 7.17 4.31
N GLU A 55 2.39 7.96 4.60
CA GLU A 55 2.55 9.28 5.23
C GLU A 55 3.12 9.17 6.65
N SER A 56 2.78 8.14 7.42
CA SER A 56 3.38 7.88 8.72
C SER A 56 4.89 7.61 8.66
N LEU A 57 5.36 7.12 7.50
CA LEU A 57 6.78 6.93 7.19
C LEU A 57 7.42 8.21 6.59
N GLY A 58 6.69 9.31 6.45
CA GLY A 58 7.20 10.57 5.90
C GLY A 58 7.24 10.62 4.37
N PHE A 59 6.49 9.76 3.68
CA PHE A 59 6.26 9.92 2.25
C PHE A 59 5.17 10.96 1.98
N ARG A 60 5.26 11.64 0.84
CA ARG A 60 4.14 12.36 0.23
C ARG A 60 3.47 11.43 -0.76
N ALA A 61 2.19 11.13 -0.55
CA ALA A 61 1.42 10.25 -1.43
C ALA A 61 0.47 11.06 -2.33
N THR A 62 0.35 10.64 -3.60
CA THR A 62 -0.59 11.23 -4.57
C THR A 62 -1.26 10.11 -5.37
N ILE A 63 -2.59 10.20 -5.52
CA ILE A 63 -3.34 9.30 -6.39
C ILE A 63 -3.47 9.93 -7.78
N HIS A 64 -3.08 9.16 -8.79
CA HIS A 64 -3.25 9.47 -10.20
C HIS A 64 -4.38 8.62 -10.77
N GLN A 65 -5.39 9.28 -11.33
CA GLN A 65 -6.47 8.59 -12.03
C GLN A 65 -5.97 8.04 -13.37
N ASN A 66 -6.46 6.86 -13.74
CA ASN A 66 -6.12 6.26 -15.03
C ASN A 66 -6.90 6.95 -16.14
N SER A 67 -6.21 7.34 -17.22
CA SER A 67 -6.87 7.91 -18.40
C SER A 67 -7.68 6.85 -19.16
N ASP A 68 -7.32 5.57 -19.05
CA ASP A 68 -8.14 4.47 -19.55
C ASP A 68 -9.22 4.13 -18.51
N PRO A 69 -10.52 4.28 -18.84
CA PRO A 69 -11.61 3.99 -17.92
C PRO A 69 -11.70 2.51 -17.52
N ARG A 70 -10.93 1.61 -18.15
CA ARG A 70 -10.78 0.20 -17.76
C ARG A 70 -9.75 0.01 -16.63
N GLY A 71 -8.78 0.90 -16.50
CA GLY A 71 -7.73 0.83 -15.49
C GLY A 71 -8.17 1.37 -14.13
N GLY A 72 -7.51 0.90 -13.07
CA GLY A 72 -7.66 1.42 -11.71
C GLY A 72 -6.71 2.60 -11.43
N PRO A 73 -6.94 3.34 -10.34
CA PRO A 73 -6.07 4.43 -9.91
C PRO A 73 -4.65 3.93 -9.57
N PHE A 74 -3.67 4.82 -9.70
CA PHE A 74 -2.27 4.56 -9.35
C PHE A 74 -1.84 5.46 -8.19
N LEU A 75 -1.23 4.89 -7.15
CA LEU A 75 -0.66 5.65 -6.05
C LEU A 75 0.85 5.81 -6.25
N LEU A 76 1.31 7.06 -6.24
CA LEU A 76 2.73 7.41 -6.18
C LEU A 76 3.04 7.94 -4.79
N ALA A 77 4.05 7.36 -4.13
CA ALA A 77 4.58 7.87 -2.87
C ALA A 77 6.07 8.15 -3.00
N GLU A 78 6.46 9.37 -2.64
CA GLU A 78 7.84 9.84 -2.73
C GLU A 78 8.34 10.39 -1.39
N ARG A 79 9.60 10.09 -1.06
CA ARG A 79 10.32 10.64 0.09
C ARG A 79 11.75 10.96 -0.34
N LEU A 80 12.16 12.21 -0.20
CA LEU A 80 13.53 12.65 -0.46
C LEU A 80 14.32 12.69 0.85
N GLU A 81 15.18 11.71 1.06
CA GLU A 81 16.07 11.69 2.24
C GLU A 81 17.34 12.50 2.00
N ASN A 82 17.95 12.35 0.81
CA ASN A 82 19.11 13.11 0.39
C ASN A 82 19.28 13.01 -1.15
N PRO A 83 19.44 14.12 -1.89
CA PRO A 83 19.59 14.11 -3.35
C PRO A 83 20.88 13.45 -3.85
N ASN A 84 21.86 13.20 -2.97
CA ASN A 84 23.13 12.55 -3.32
C ASN A 84 23.13 11.04 -3.02
N LEU A 85 22.02 10.48 -2.54
CA LEU A 85 21.88 9.04 -2.34
C LEU A 85 21.21 8.38 -3.55
N PRO A 86 21.44 7.06 -3.76
CA PRO A 86 20.70 6.31 -4.76
C PRO A 86 19.19 6.30 -4.48
N THR A 87 18.38 6.34 -5.54
CA THR A 87 16.94 6.16 -5.44
C THR A 87 16.59 4.70 -5.18
N LEU A 88 15.80 4.43 -4.14
CA LEU A 88 15.11 3.16 -3.94
C LEU A 88 13.74 3.22 -4.62
N PHE A 89 13.46 2.29 -5.54
CA PHE A 89 12.17 2.15 -6.19
C PHE A 89 11.50 0.84 -5.76
N SER A 90 10.25 0.93 -5.31
CA SER A 90 9.41 -0.22 -4.97
C SER A 90 8.12 -0.15 -5.79
N TYR A 91 7.65 -1.32 -6.23
CA TYR A 91 6.40 -1.47 -6.97
C TYR A 91 5.59 -2.62 -6.39
N GLY A 92 4.27 -2.42 -6.31
CA GLY A 92 3.32 -3.44 -5.91
C GLY A 92 1.93 -3.14 -6.47
N HIS A 93 1.03 -4.12 -6.34
CA HIS A 93 -0.37 -3.98 -6.73
C HIS A 93 -1.26 -4.06 -5.48
N GLY A 94 -2.27 -3.19 -5.42
CA GLY A 94 -3.24 -3.16 -4.32
C GLY A 94 -4.53 -3.93 -4.63
N ASP A 95 -4.69 -4.34 -5.89
CA ASP A 95 -5.84 -5.08 -6.35
C ASP A 95 -5.63 -6.60 -6.30
N VAL A 96 -6.74 -7.32 -6.27
CA VAL A 96 -6.77 -8.78 -6.32
C VAL A 96 -7.65 -9.29 -7.46
N VAL A 97 -7.43 -10.54 -7.83
CA VAL A 97 -8.34 -11.27 -8.74
C VAL A 97 -9.64 -11.64 -8.01
N ARG A 98 -10.66 -12.08 -8.76
CA ARG A 98 -11.87 -12.64 -8.15
C ARG A 98 -11.50 -13.80 -7.23
N GLY A 99 -12.05 -13.79 -6.01
CA GLY A 99 -12.00 -14.96 -5.14
C GLY A 99 -12.84 -16.10 -5.71
N PHE A 100 -12.54 -17.33 -5.31
CA PHE A 100 -13.48 -18.43 -5.47
C PHE A 100 -14.56 -18.27 -4.40
N GLU A 101 -15.79 -17.94 -4.82
CA GLU A 101 -16.93 -18.01 -3.91
C GLU A 101 -17.13 -19.49 -3.55
N GLY A 102 -16.97 -19.82 -2.27
CA GLY A 102 -17.27 -21.14 -1.70
C GLY A 102 -18.74 -21.25 -1.32
#